data_AF-A0A0C2RWL7-F1
#
_entry.id   AF-A0A0C2RWL7-F1
#
_cell.length_a   1.000
_cell.length_b   1.000
_cell.length_c   1.000
_cell.angle_alpha   90.00
_cell.angle_beta   90.00
_cell.angle_gamma   90.00
#
_symmetry.space_group_name_H-M   'P 1'
#
loop_
_entity.id
_entity.type
_entity.pdbx_description
1 polymer ?
#
loop_
_entity_poly.entity_id
_entity_poly.type
_entity_poly.pdbx_seq_one_letter_code
_entity_poly.pdbx_strand_id
1 'polypeptide(L)'
;MLRWEVFAVKGVMSLITGFSLYVAGVINEVTVILVFFMFLDFVSGILRGWLTKSLNSTIGLAGLIKKFAVIVILAMTAGLEYFFVQMGQDTGGLIILTVSSFFIVNEGLSIMENCAQLGLPIPPVLYNSLEKLNRDPSGKEQAILRDPLLDKIDKAVLLKEVKQQHHEITIQEDKKEEDVK
;
A
#
# COMPACT_ATOMS: atom_id res chain seq x y z
N MET A 1 15.17 -0.02 -31.52
CA MET A 1 14.26 -1.04 -30.96
C MET A 1 13.11 -0.32 -30.26
N LEU A 2 11.86 -0.66 -30.59
CA LEU A 2 10.67 -0.07 -29.95
C LEU A 2 10.70 -0.37 -28.44
N ARG A 3 10.44 0.64 -27.61
CA ARG A 3 10.41 0.52 -26.13
C ARG A 3 9.48 -0.61 -25.64
N TRP A 4 8.44 -0.89 -26.41
CA TRP A 4 7.48 -1.96 -26.16
C TRP A 4 8.05 -3.37 -26.35
N GLU A 5 8.94 -3.58 -27.32
CA GLU A 5 9.62 -4.88 -27.56
C GLU A 5 10.51 -5.24 -26.37
N VAL A 6 11.25 -4.25 -25.86
CA VAL A 6 12.12 -4.43 -24.68
C VAL A 6 11.29 -4.76 -23.44
N PHE A 7 10.11 -4.15 -23.30
CA PHE A 7 9.19 -4.44 -22.20
C PHE A 7 8.64 -5.87 -22.29
N ALA A 8 8.24 -6.29 -23.49
CA ALA A 8 7.75 -7.65 -23.74
C ALA A 8 8.82 -8.71 -23.46
N VAL A 9 10.04 -8.54 -23.98
CA VAL A 9 11.16 -9.47 -23.75
C VAL A 9 11.50 -9.57 -22.26
N LYS A 10 11.57 -8.44 -21.54
CA LYS A 10 11.82 -8.43 -20.10
C LYS A 10 10.71 -9.11 -19.30
N GLY A 11 9.45 -8.91 -19.70
CA GLY A 11 8.30 -9.58 -19.08
C GLY A 11 8.36 -11.10 -19.24
N VAL A 12 8.63 -11.59 -20.45
CA VAL A 12 8.77 -13.02 -20.72
C VAL A 12 9.94 -13.62 -19.92
N MET A 13 11.10 -12.95 -19.89
CA MET A 13 12.24 -13.42 -19.10
C MET A 13 11.95 -13.47 -17.60
N SER A 14 11.20 -12.50 -17.07
CA SER A 14 10.76 -12.46 -15.67
C SER A 14 9.85 -13.65 -15.34
N LEU A 15 8.88 -13.96 -16.20
CA LEU A 15 7.97 -15.09 -16.02
C LEU A 15 8.70 -16.42 -16.06
N ILE A 16 9.59 -16.62 -17.03
CA ILE A 16 10.42 -17.84 -17.14
C ILE A 16 11.29 -18.01 -15.91
N THR A 17 11.94 -16.94 -15.45
CA THR A 17 12.80 -16.98 -14.25
C THR A 17 11.97 -17.32 -13.01
N GLY A 18 10.82 -16.66 -12.82
CA GLY A 18 9.93 -16.93 -11.68
C GLY A 18 9.39 -18.36 -11.68
N PHE A 19 8.97 -18.86 -12.85
CA PHE A 19 8.53 -20.24 -13.02
C PHE A 19 9.66 -21.24 -12.75
N SER A 20 10.88 -20.94 -13.21
CA SER A 20 12.04 -21.80 -12.97
C SER A 20 12.41 -21.87 -11.49
N LEU A 21 12.33 -20.76 -10.75
CA LEU A 21 12.55 -20.73 -9.30
C LEU A 21 11.49 -21.53 -8.54
N TYR A 22 10.23 -21.48 -9.00
CA TYR A 22 9.15 -22.28 -8.43
C TYR A 22 9.37 -23.79 -8.67
N VAL A 23 9.68 -24.19 -9.91
CA VAL A 23 9.95 -25.60 -10.26
C VAL A 23 11.20 -26.12 -9.55
N ALA A 24 12.21 -25.27 -9.32
CA ALA A 24 13.41 -25.61 -8.57
C ALA A 24 13.16 -25.80 -7.06
N GLY A 25 11.93 -25.57 -6.57
CA GLY A 25 11.59 -25.71 -5.15
C GLY A 25 12.27 -24.68 -4.25
N VAL A 26 12.82 -23.60 -4.83
CA VAL A 26 13.53 -22.54 -4.09
C VAL A 26 12.53 -21.65 -3.36
N ILE A 27 11.30 -21.55 -3.87
CA ILE A 27 10.23 -20.72 -3.31
C ILE A 27 9.18 -21.63 -2.67
N ASN A 28 8.94 -21.42 -1.38
CA ASN A 28 7.91 -22.14 -0.62
C ASN A 28 6.50 -21.78 -1.11
N GLU A 29 5.57 -22.73 -1.04
CA GLU A 29 4.18 -22.56 -1.50
C GLU A 29 3.47 -21.43 -0.76
N VAL A 30 3.71 -21.31 0.55
CA VAL A 30 3.13 -20.24 1.38
C VAL A 30 3.57 -18.84 0.92
N THR A 31 4.80 -18.70 0.43
CA THR A 31 5.32 -17.45 -0.13
C THR A 31 4.58 -17.08 -1.42
N VAL A 32 4.30 -18.07 -2.28
CA VAL A 32 3.53 -17.86 -3.51
C VAL A 32 2.10 -17.40 -3.17
N ILE A 33 1.46 -18.02 -2.18
CA ILE A 33 0.13 -17.63 -1.71
C ILE A 33 0.14 -16.19 -1.16
N LEU A 34 1.14 -15.82 -0.34
CA LEU A 34 1.27 -14.46 0.17
C LEU A 34 1.40 -13.43 -0.95
N VAL A 35 2.28 -13.68 -1.93
CA VAL A 35 2.44 -12.77 -3.09
C VAL A 35 1.14 -12.65 -3.88
N PHE A 36 0.39 -13.74 -4.04
CA PHE A 36 -0.91 -13.72 -4.69
C PHE A 36 -1.93 -12.85 -3.92
N PHE A 37 -2.00 -12.98 -2.59
CA PHE A 37 -2.85 -12.13 -1.75
C PHE A 37 -2.45 -10.66 -1.83
N MET A 38 -1.16 -10.34 -1.82
CA MET A 38 -0.66 -8.97 -1.99
C MET A 38 -1.09 -8.37 -3.34
N PHE A 39 -1.08 -9.19 -4.41
CA PHE A 39 -1.54 -8.79 -5.73
C PHE A 39 -3.06 -8.55 -5.76
N LEU A 40 -3.85 -9.45 -5.18
CA LEU A 40 -5.31 -9.26 -5.06
C LEU A 40 -5.65 -8.00 -4.28
N ASP A 41 -4.94 -7.74 -3.18
CA ASP A 41 -5.15 -6.53 -2.40
C ASP A 41 -4.82 -5.26 -3.20
N PHE A 42 -3.71 -5.25 -3.95
CA PHE A 42 -3.37 -4.14 -4.83
C PHE A 42 -4.45 -3.88 -5.88
N VAL A 43 -4.96 -4.94 -6.54
CA VAL A 43 -6.06 -4.83 -7.51
C VAL A 43 -7.32 -4.32 -6.83
N SER A 44 -7.69 -4.85 -5.66
CA SER A 44 -8.87 -4.42 -4.91
C SER A 44 -8.80 -2.95 -4.48
N GLY A 45 -7.61 -2.47 -4.10
CA GLY A 45 -7.36 -1.07 -3.75
C GLY A 45 -7.49 -0.14 -4.95
N ILE A 46 -7.02 -0.56 -6.13
CA ILE A 46 -7.24 0.18 -7.38
C ILE A 46 -8.72 0.26 -7.72
N LEU A 47 -9.44 -0.87 -7.67
CA LEU A 47 -10.88 -0.93 -7.97
C LEU A 47 -11.68 -0.01 -7.05
N ARG A 48 -11.40 -0.08 -5.74
CA ARG A 48 -11.96 0.84 -4.75
C ARG A 48 -11.73 2.29 -5.14
N GLY A 49 -10.48 2.68 -5.34
CA GLY A 49 -10.12 4.07 -5.63
C GLY A 49 -10.74 4.60 -6.94
N TRP A 50 -10.90 3.72 -7.94
CA TRP A 50 -11.55 4.05 -9.20
C TRP A 50 -13.06 4.30 -9.02
N LEU A 51 -13.76 3.44 -8.26
CA LEU A 51 -15.19 3.63 -7.97
C LEU A 51 -15.47 4.85 -7.09
N THR A 52 -14.64 5.09 -6.08
CA THR A 52 -14.80 6.23 -5.16
C THR A 52 -14.27 7.54 -5.72
N LYS A 53 -13.71 7.53 -6.95
CA LYS A 53 -13.04 8.68 -7.61
C LYS A 53 -11.99 9.37 -6.73
N SER A 54 -11.39 8.64 -5.79
CA SER A 54 -10.48 9.18 -4.77
C SER A 54 -9.07 8.61 -4.92
N LEU A 55 -8.58 8.51 -6.16
CA LEU A 55 -7.23 8.04 -6.46
C LEU A 55 -6.21 9.09 -6.06
N ASN A 56 -5.75 9.02 -4.81
CA ASN A 56 -4.63 9.80 -4.33
C ASN A 56 -3.35 8.97 -4.45
N SER A 57 -2.43 9.39 -5.33
CA SER A 57 -1.16 8.72 -5.59
C SER A 57 -0.26 8.65 -4.34
N THR A 58 -0.33 9.62 -3.44
CA THR A 58 0.41 9.62 -2.17
C THR A 58 -0.08 8.49 -1.26
N ILE A 59 -1.40 8.26 -1.21
CA ILE A 59 -1.99 7.16 -0.42
C ILE A 59 -1.65 5.81 -1.06
N GLY A 60 -1.70 5.72 -2.39
CA GLY A 60 -1.31 4.51 -3.12
C GLY A 60 0.16 4.14 -2.92
N LEU A 61 1.06 5.12 -2.95
CA LEU A 61 2.49 4.92 -2.69
C LEU A 61 2.74 4.47 -1.25
N ALA A 62 2.06 5.08 -0.27
CA ALA A 62 2.15 4.65 1.13
C ALA A 62 1.71 3.19 1.31
N GLY A 63 0.65 2.75 0.62
CA GLY A 63 0.24 1.35 0.60
C GLY A 63 1.31 0.43 0.00
N LEU A 64 1.94 0.85 -1.10
CA LEU A 64 3.01 0.08 -1.74
C LEU A 64 4.27 -0.04 -0.86
N ILE A 65 4.63 1.02 -0.12
CA ILE A 65 5.75 1.00 0.83
C ILE A 65 5.49 -0.03 1.95
N LYS A 66 4.26 -0.11 2.47
CA LYS A 66 3.89 -1.12 3.48
C LYS A 66 4.04 -2.54 2.92
N LYS A 67 3.56 -2.78 1.70
CA LYS A 67 3.74 -4.07 1.01
C LYS A 67 5.21 -4.42 0.81
N PHE A 68 6.05 -3.44 0.47
CA PHE A 68 7.49 -3.65 0.39
C PHE A 68 8.10 -4.07 1.74
N ALA A 69 7.66 -3.46 2.85
CA ALA A 69 8.10 -3.85 4.19
C ALA A 69 7.73 -5.32 4.51
N VAL A 70 6.56 -5.80 4.07
CA VAL A 70 6.18 -7.23 4.20
C VAL A 70 7.18 -8.13 3.48
N ILE A 71 7.58 -7.78 2.25
CA ILE A 71 8.57 -8.54 1.48
C ILE A 71 9.94 -8.57 2.18
N VAL A 72 10.35 -7.45 2.79
CA VAL A 72 11.61 -7.38 3.57
C VAL A 72 11.54 -8.31 4.78
N ILE A 73 10.44 -8.32 5.52
CA ILE A 73 10.26 -9.21 6.66
C ILE A 73 10.27 -10.67 6.19
N LEU A 74 9.58 -10.99 5.09
CA LEU A 74 9.54 -12.32 4.52
C LEU A 74 10.93 -12.82 4.11
N ALA A 75 11.74 -11.97 3.47
CA ALA A 75 13.12 -12.29 3.10
C ALA A 75 13.99 -12.55 4.33
N MET A 76 13.82 -11.74 5.40
CA MET A 76 14.48 -11.96 6.68
C MET A 76 14.06 -13.30 7.29
N THR A 77 12.77 -13.63 7.28
CA THR A 77 12.24 -14.91 7.79
C THR A 77 12.80 -16.11 7.02
N ALA A 78 12.86 -16.03 5.69
CA ALA A 78 13.45 -17.08 4.87
C ALA A 78 14.96 -17.27 5.18
N GLY A 79 15.69 -16.17 5.42
CA GLY A 79 17.08 -16.22 5.86
C GLY A 79 17.25 -16.86 7.25
N LEU A 80 16.32 -16.60 8.17
CA LEU A 80 16.30 -17.24 9.48
C LEU A 80 16.03 -18.74 9.38
N GLU A 81 15.02 -19.15 8.62
CA GLU A 81 14.71 -20.58 8.37
C GLU A 81 15.96 -21.30 7.82
N TYR A 82 16.62 -20.72 6.81
CA TYR A 82 17.85 -21.26 6.24
C TYR A 82 18.98 -21.39 7.29
N PHE A 83 19.14 -20.38 8.16
CA PHE A 83 20.13 -20.43 9.24
C PHE A 83 19.87 -21.55 10.25
N PHE A 84 18.62 -21.78 10.64
CA PHE A 84 18.24 -22.87 11.55
C PHE A 84 18.52 -24.26 10.93
N VAL A 85 18.14 -24.45 9.67
CA VAL A 85 18.44 -25.68 8.92
C VAL A 85 19.95 -25.94 8.88
N GLN A 86 20.76 -24.91 8.62
CA GLN A 86 22.22 -25.04 8.57
C GLN A 86 22.86 -25.39 9.93
N MET A 87 22.21 -25.02 11.04
CA MET A 87 22.60 -25.39 12.41
C MET A 87 22.13 -26.79 12.82
N GLY A 88 21.52 -27.56 11.90
CA GLY A 88 20.99 -28.90 12.17
C GLY A 88 19.67 -28.89 12.94
N GLN A 89 19.01 -27.74 13.03
CA GLN A 89 17.67 -27.59 13.61
C GLN A 89 16.68 -27.40 12.47
N ASP A 90 16.29 -28.49 11.81
CA ASP A 90 15.31 -28.43 10.74
C ASP A 90 13.91 -28.14 11.32
N THR A 91 13.44 -26.92 11.08
CA THR A 91 12.11 -26.44 11.49
C THR A 91 11.00 -26.88 10.55
N GLY A 92 11.31 -27.58 9.46
CA GLY A 92 10.33 -28.11 8.51
C GLY A 92 9.49 -27.03 7.81
N GLY A 93 10.00 -25.80 7.71
CA GLY A 93 9.27 -24.67 7.15
C GLY A 93 8.31 -23.97 8.11
N LEU A 94 8.31 -24.34 9.40
CA LEU A 94 7.34 -23.79 10.37
C LEU A 94 7.49 -22.27 10.56
N ILE A 95 8.71 -21.73 10.55
CA ILE A 95 8.94 -20.31 10.82
C ILE A 95 8.40 -19.49 9.64
N ILE A 96 8.79 -19.86 8.41
CA ILE A 96 8.27 -19.20 7.21
C ILE A 96 6.76 -19.37 7.04
N LEU A 97 6.19 -20.54 7.35
CA LEU A 97 4.75 -20.78 7.33
C LEU A 97 4.01 -19.84 8.28
N THR A 98 4.49 -19.73 9.52
CA THR A 98 3.83 -18.94 10.57
C THR A 98 3.82 -17.46 10.22
N VAL A 99 4.98 -16.90 9.86
CA VAL A 99 5.10 -15.48 9.52
C VAL A 99 4.35 -15.15 8.24
N SER A 100 4.45 -16.00 7.21
CA SER A 100 3.73 -15.77 5.95
C SER A 100 2.22 -15.85 6.16
N SER A 101 1.72 -16.78 6.98
CA SER A 101 0.30 -16.90 7.30
C SER A 101 -0.24 -15.66 8.00
N PHE A 102 0.54 -15.06 8.91
CA PHE A 102 0.19 -13.79 9.54
C PHE A 102 -0.03 -12.69 8.50
N PHE A 103 0.89 -12.55 7.54
CA PHE A 103 0.75 -11.55 6.48
C PHE A 103 -0.36 -11.88 5.47
N ILE A 104 -0.61 -13.16 5.18
CA ILE A 104 -1.74 -13.57 4.33
C ILE A 104 -3.06 -13.10 4.96
N VAL A 105 -3.24 -13.31 6.26
CA VAL A 105 -4.43 -12.82 6.98
C VAL A 105 -4.49 -11.30 6.93
N ASN A 106 -3.36 -10.59 7.09
CA ASN A 106 -3.32 -9.13 7.02
C ASN A 106 -3.73 -8.59 5.63
N GLU A 107 -3.25 -9.19 4.55
CA GLU A 107 -3.68 -8.84 3.19
C GLU A 107 -5.15 -9.21 2.96
N GLY A 108 -5.62 -10.33 3.51
CA GLY A 108 -7.04 -10.71 3.48
C GLY A 108 -7.95 -9.70 4.18
N LEU A 109 -7.53 -9.14 5.32
CA LEU A 109 -8.25 -8.06 6.01
C LEU A 109 -8.29 -6.79 5.15
N SER A 110 -7.18 -6.43 4.50
CA SER A 110 -7.11 -5.27 3.59
C SER A 110 -8.03 -5.42 2.37
N ILE A 111 -8.06 -6.61 1.75
CA ILE A 111 -9.00 -6.93 0.66
C ILE A 111 -10.43 -6.77 1.14
N MET A 112 -10.74 -7.33 2.31
CA MET A 112 -12.08 -7.26 2.89
C MET A 112 -12.50 -5.81 3.17
N GLU A 113 -11.58 -4.95 3.64
CA GLU A 113 -11.83 -3.52 3.79
C GLU A 113 -12.16 -2.86 2.46
N ASN A 114 -11.36 -3.11 1.42
CA ASN A 114 -11.59 -2.56 0.08
C ASN A 114 -12.93 -3.03 -0.49
N CYS A 115 -13.28 -4.30 -0.30
CA CYS A 115 -14.57 -4.88 -0.68
C CYS A 115 -15.74 -4.23 0.08
N ALA A 116 -15.60 -3.97 1.39
CA ALA A 116 -16.62 -3.30 2.19
C ALA A 116 -16.95 -1.93 1.61
N GLN A 117 -15.92 -1.18 1.23
CA GLN A 117 -16.05 0.17 0.67
C GLN A 117 -16.59 0.17 -0.76
N LEU A 118 -16.48 -0.95 -1.47
CA LEU A 118 -17.14 -1.19 -2.76
C LEU A 118 -18.64 -1.53 -2.62
N GLY A 119 -19.16 -1.68 -1.40
CA GLY A 119 -20.57 -1.96 -1.13
C GLY A 119 -20.91 -3.46 -1.05
N LEU A 120 -19.92 -4.34 -0.94
CA LEU A 120 -20.18 -5.74 -0.66
C LEU A 120 -20.75 -5.89 0.77
N PRO A 121 -21.82 -6.68 0.97
CA PRO A 121 -22.40 -6.88 2.30
C PRO A 121 -21.44 -7.73 3.14
N ILE A 122 -20.87 -7.11 4.18
CA ILE A 122 -19.96 -7.78 5.13
C ILE A 122 -20.66 -7.91 6.49
N PRO A 123 -20.54 -9.06 7.18
CA PRO A 123 -21.05 -9.24 8.54
C PRO A 123 -20.61 -8.11 9.50
N PRO A 124 -21.51 -7.57 10.34
CA PRO A 124 -21.22 -6.44 11.23
C PRO A 124 -20.05 -6.71 12.20
N VAL A 125 -19.87 -7.97 12.61
CA VAL A 125 -18.78 -8.39 13.50
C VAL A 125 -17.41 -8.17 12.87
N LEU A 126 -17.29 -8.41 11.56
CA LEU A 126 -16.05 -8.19 10.81
C LEU A 126 -15.81 -6.70 10.60
N TYR A 127 -16.85 -5.95 10.20
CA TYR A 127 -16.74 -4.50 10.03
C TYR A 127 -16.30 -3.79 11.32
N ASN A 128 -16.91 -4.13 12.46
CA ASN A 128 -16.56 -3.55 13.76
C ASN A 128 -15.13 -3.91 14.21
N SER A 129 -14.66 -5.10 13.85
CA SER A 129 -13.28 -5.52 14.13
C SER A 129 -12.28 -4.75 13.27
N LEU A 130 -12.58 -4.55 11.98
CA LEU A 130 -11.78 -3.72 11.08
C LEU A 130 -11.75 -2.26 11.53
N GLU A 131 -12.89 -1.69 11.93
CA GLU A 131 -12.97 -0.31 12.42
C GLU A 131 -12.14 -0.12 13.70
N LYS A 132 -12.17 -1.10 14.62
CA LYS A 132 -11.31 -1.09 15.82
C LYS A 132 -9.83 -1.17 15.46
N LEU A 133 -9.44 -2.04 14.52
CA LEU A 133 -8.06 -2.14 14.03
C LEU A 133 -7.57 -0.84 13.37
N ASN A 134 -8.44 -0.15 12.62
CA ASN A 134 -8.12 1.15 12.03
C ASN A 134 -8.02 2.28 13.08
N ARG A 135 -8.67 2.13 14.24
CA ARG A 135 -8.65 3.11 15.33
C ARG A 135 -7.61 2.83 16.42
N ASP A 136 -7.07 1.62 16.50
CA ASP A 136 -6.08 1.20 17.50
C ASP A 136 -4.70 0.97 16.83
N PRO A 137 -3.89 2.04 16.67
CA PRO A 137 -2.55 1.94 16.14
C PRO A 137 -1.61 1.56 17.28
N SER A 138 -1.65 0.32 17.72
CA SER A 138 -0.57 -0.24 18.55
C SER A 138 0.69 -0.41 17.68
N GLY A 139 1.32 0.73 17.38
CA GLY A 139 2.39 0.90 16.41
C GLY A 139 2.39 2.32 15.83
N LYS A 140 2.58 3.33 16.69
CA LYS A 140 2.88 4.75 16.38
C LYS A 140 2.42 5.24 15.01
N GLU A 141 1.21 5.79 15.01
CA GLU A 141 0.77 6.93 14.21
C GLU A 141 1.24 6.97 12.75
N GLN A 142 0.33 6.64 11.82
CA GLN A 142 0.35 7.22 10.48
C GLN A 142 0.01 8.72 10.52
N ALA A 143 0.72 9.48 11.35
CA ALA A 143 0.93 10.89 11.13
C ALA A 143 1.87 10.99 9.93
N ILE A 144 1.30 10.89 8.74
CA ILE A 144 1.88 11.50 7.55
C ILE A 144 2.03 12.98 7.91
N LEU A 145 3.21 13.40 8.38
CA LEU A 145 3.63 14.76 8.71
C LEU A 145 2.48 15.78 8.71
N ARG A 146 1.49 15.61 9.59
CA ARG A 146 0.51 16.66 9.83
C ARG A 146 1.28 17.57 10.74
N ASP A 147 1.78 18.67 10.17
CA ASP A 147 2.40 19.72 10.96
C ASP A 147 1.49 19.95 12.19
N PRO A 148 1.99 19.80 13.43
CA PRO A 148 1.20 19.95 14.65
C PRO A 148 0.42 21.27 14.71
N LEU A 149 0.83 22.24 13.90
CA LEU A 149 0.19 23.54 13.74
C LEU A 149 -1.13 23.44 12.96
N LEU A 150 -1.27 22.53 11.99
CA LEU A 150 -2.51 22.39 11.20
C LEU A 150 -3.67 21.76 11.94
N ASP A 151 -3.42 21.12 13.10
CA ASP A 151 -4.49 20.62 13.97
C ASP A 151 -5.03 21.72 14.90
N LYS A 152 -4.20 22.73 15.17
CA LYS A 152 -4.55 23.90 15.98
C LYS A 152 -5.20 25.02 15.18
N ILE A 153 -5.03 25.03 13.86
CA ILE A 153 -5.54 26.09 12.99
C ILE A 153 -6.91 25.66 12.43
N ASP A 154 -7.93 26.46 12.68
CA ASP A 154 -9.28 26.24 12.15
C ASP A 154 -9.27 26.38 10.62
N LYS A 155 -9.78 25.36 9.92
CA LYS A 155 -9.90 25.35 8.45
C LYS A 155 -10.67 26.58 7.93
N ALA A 156 -11.61 27.11 8.71
CA ALA A 156 -12.37 28.31 8.36
C ALA A 156 -11.47 29.56 8.27
N VAL A 157 -10.47 29.66 9.15
CA VAL A 157 -9.50 30.78 9.16
C VAL A 157 -8.58 30.69 7.94
N LEU A 158 -8.06 29.49 7.64
CA LEU A 158 -7.22 29.28 6.45
C LEU A 158 -7.96 29.57 5.14
N LEU A 159 -9.22 29.13 5.02
CA LEU A 159 -10.03 29.41 3.84
C LEU A 159 -10.29 30.91 3.67
N LYS A 160 -10.36 31.68 4.76
CA LYS A 160 -10.52 33.12 4.72
C LYS A 160 -9.24 33.80 4.25
N GLU A 161 -8.08 33.40 4.78
CA GLU A 161 -6.77 33.93 4.39
C GLU A 161 -6.43 33.61 2.93
N VAL A 162 -6.67 32.36 2.49
CA VAL A 162 -6.44 31.95 1.10
C VAL A 162 -7.32 32.72 0.13
N LYS A 163 -8.62 32.91 0.45
CA LYS A 163 -9.52 33.73 -0.39
C LYS A 163 -9.07 35.18 -0.46
N GLN A 164 -8.58 35.73 0.65
CA GLN A 164 -8.10 37.11 0.71
C GLN A 164 -6.83 37.29 -0.11
N GLN A 165 -5.87 36.38 -0.01
CA GLN A 165 -4.68 36.39 -0.87
C GLN A 165 -5.03 36.26 -2.35
N HIS A 166 -5.98 35.40 -2.70
CA HIS A 166 -6.41 35.26 -4.10
C HIS A 166 -7.01 36.56 -4.64
N HIS A 167 -7.83 37.24 -3.83
CA HIS A 167 -8.39 38.54 -4.20
C HIS A 167 -7.32 39.62 -4.39
N GLU A 168 -6.31 39.65 -3.53
CA GLU A 168 -5.17 40.59 -3.66
C GLU A 168 -4.33 40.31 -4.91
N ILE A 169 -4.11 39.03 -5.26
CA ILE A 169 -3.40 38.65 -6.48
C ILE A 169 -4.19 39.06 -7.72
N THR A 170 -5.49 38.83 -7.76
CA THR A 170 -6.35 39.27 -8.88
C THR A 170 -6.30 40.78 -9.08
N ILE A 171 -6.33 41.57 -8.01
CA ILE A 171 -6.23 43.04 -8.09
C ILE A 171 -4.84 43.48 -8.60
N GLN A 172 -3.78 42.76 -8.24
CA GLN A 172 -2.42 43.05 -8.74
C GLN A 172 -2.26 42.67 -10.23
N GLU A 173 -2.92 41.61 -10.68
CA GLU A 173 -2.95 41.22 -12.10
C GLU A 173 -3.71 42.25 -12.95
N ASP A 174 -4.89 42.69 -12.51
CA ASP A 174 -5.67 43.73 -13.20
C ASP A 174 -4.89 45.05 -13.32
N LYS A 175 -4.19 45.47 -12.25
CA LYS A 175 -3.33 46.68 -12.30
C LYS A 175 -2.14 46.54 -13.23
N LYS A 176 -1.55 45.34 -13.34
CA LYS A 176 -0.46 45.09 -14.29
C LYS A 176 -0.94 45.10 -15.73
N GLU A 177 -2.19 44.70 -16.01
CA GLU A 177 -2.76 44.78 -17.34
C GLU A 177 -3.15 46.22 -17.74
N GLU A 178 -3.51 47.07 -16.78
CA GLU A 178 -3.75 48.51 -17.01
C GLU A 178 -2.45 49.29 -17.28
N ASP A 179 -1.34 48.97 -16.60
CA ASP A 179 -0.03 49.64 -16.81
C ASP A 179 0.67 49.25 -18.13
N VAL A 180 0.18 48.24 -18.85
CA VAL A 180 0.76 47.73 -20.11
C VAL A 180 -0.01 48.22 -21.36
N LYS A 181 -1.13 48.93 -21.19
CA LYS A 181 -1.90 49.57 -22.28
C LYS A 181 -1.60 51.07 -22.40
#